data_AF-K3X0R6-F1
#
_entry.id   AF-K3X0R6-F1
#
_cell.length_a   1.000
_cell.length_b   1.000
_cell.length_c   1.000
_cell.angle_alpha   90.00
_cell.angle_beta   90.00
_cell.angle_gamma   90.00
#
_symmetry.space_group_name_H-M   'P 1'
#
loop_
_entity.id
_entity.type
_entity.pdbx_description
1 polymer ?
#
loop_
_entity_poly.entity_id
_entity_poly.type
_entity_poly.pdbx_seq_one_letter_code
_entity_poly.pdbx_strand_id
1 'polypeptide(L)'
;MLTRQAVRMIRAPAQARKVSGLVDKPSHVTADQKLFTSSHKHTYVKRDSDNAIYFGLLAATGFGFVQFFRGELNMARGVGKKD
;
A
#
# COMPACT_ATOMS: atom_id res chain seq x y z
N MET A 1 -1.89 -55.30 -13.21
CA MET A 1 -1.77 -53.91 -13.72
C MET A 1 -2.73 -52.91 -13.06
N LEU A 2 -3.73 -53.35 -12.28
CA LEU A 2 -4.72 -52.50 -11.58
C LEU A 2 -4.17 -51.66 -10.41
N THR A 3 -3.12 -52.14 -9.72
CA THR A 3 -2.56 -51.45 -8.54
C THR A 3 -1.87 -50.13 -8.88
N ARG A 4 -1.32 -49.97 -10.09
CA ARG A 4 -0.70 -48.71 -10.55
C ARG A 4 -1.72 -47.62 -10.84
N GLN A 5 -2.94 -47.97 -11.26
CA GLN A 5 -4.02 -47.01 -11.52
C GLN A 5 -4.63 -46.51 -10.20
N ALA A 6 -4.78 -47.39 -9.21
CA ALA A 6 -5.23 -47.00 -7.87
C ALA A 6 -4.28 -46.00 -7.20
N VAL A 7 -2.96 -46.20 -7.32
CA VAL A 7 -1.96 -45.26 -6.78
C VAL A 7 -2.00 -43.90 -7.47
N ARG A 8 -2.33 -43.84 -8.77
CA ARG A 8 -2.52 -42.57 -9.51
C ARG A 8 -3.77 -41.82 -9.05
N MET A 9 -4.88 -42.52 -8.80
CA MET A 9 -6.11 -41.90 -8.30
C MET A 9 -5.97 -41.41 -6.85
N ILE A 10 -5.19 -42.10 -6.00
CA ILE A 10 -4.94 -41.68 -4.62
C ILE A 10 -3.95 -40.49 -4.55
N ARG A 11 -3.01 -40.37 -5.50
CA ARG A 11 -2.09 -39.22 -5.59
C ARG A 11 -2.69 -37.99 -6.28
N ALA A 12 -3.69 -38.15 -7.14
CA ALA A 12 -4.33 -37.06 -7.88
C ALA A 12 -4.92 -35.95 -6.98
N PRO A 13 -5.62 -36.22 -5.85
CA PRO A 13 -6.14 -35.16 -4.99
C PRO A 13 -5.07 -34.57 -4.07
N ALA A 14 -3.97 -35.29 -3.80
CA ALA A 14 -2.88 -34.82 -2.93
C ALA A 14 -1.94 -33.82 -3.61
N GLN A 15 -2.04 -33.66 -4.93
CA GLN A 15 -1.21 -32.77 -5.73
C GLN A 15 -2.04 -31.70 -6.46
N ALA A 16 -3.14 -31.24 -5.85
CA ALA A 16 -3.68 -29.94 -6.16
C ALA A 16 -2.58 -28.91 -5.85
N ARG A 17 -1.86 -28.47 -6.89
CA ARG A 17 -0.97 -27.30 -6.79
C ARG A 17 -1.79 -26.22 -6.13
N LYS A 18 -1.37 -25.74 -4.95
CA LYS A 18 -1.86 -24.48 -4.40
C LYS A 18 -1.59 -23.43 -5.47
N VAL A 19 -2.57 -23.14 -6.31
CA VAL A 19 -2.52 -21.99 -7.19
C VAL A 19 -2.42 -20.81 -6.24
N SER A 20 -1.37 -20.02 -6.42
CA SER A 20 -1.04 -18.91 -5.54
C SER A 20 -2.29 -18.06 -5.34
N GLY A 21 -2.67 -17.79 -4.08
CA GLY A 21 -3.86 -17.01 -3.72
C GLY A 21 -3.82 -15.54 -4.17
N LEU A 22 -2.89 -15.16 -5.05
CA LEU A 22 -2.95 -13.94 -5.85
C LEU A 22 -3.94 -14.05 -7.01
N VAL A 23 -4.18 -15.25 -7.55
CA VAL A 23 -5.07 -15.46 -8.72
C VAL A 23 -6.53 -15.54 -8.30
N ASP A 24 -6.83 -16.04 -7.09
CA ASP A 24 -8.20 -16.24 -6.58
C ASP A 24 -8.80 -15.04 -5.85
N LYS A 25 -8.14 -13.87 -5.85
CA LYS A 25 -8.73 -12.65 -5.25
C LYS A 25 -9.75 -12.04 -6.20
N PRO A 26 -10.89 -11.54 -5.69
CA PRO A 26 -11.84 -10.80 -6.51
C PRO A 26 -11.13 -9.59 -7.15
N SER A 27 -11.28 -9.44 -8.47
CA SER A 27 -10.66 -8.34 -9.20
C SER A 27 -11.33 -7.01 -8.83
N HIS A 28 -10.52 -6.05 -8.38
CA HIS A 28 -10.98 -4.69 -8.07
C HIS A 28 -10.86 -3.75 -9.29
N VAL A 29 -10.31 -4.22 -10.41
CA VAL A 29 -9.94 -3.39 -11.57
C VAL A 29 -11.14 -2.64 -12.14
N THR A 30 -12.27 -3.30 -12.33
CA THR A 30 -13.48 -2.67 -12.89
C THR A 30 -14.06 -1.62 -11.93
N ALA A 31 -14.00 -1.87 -10.62
CA ALA A 31 -14.46 -0.93 -9.61
C ALA A 31 -13.57 0.31 -9.55
N ASP A 32 -12.25 0.13 -9.61
CA ASP A 32 -11.29 1.22 -9.69
C ASP A 32 -11.46 2.02 -10.99
N GLN A 33 -11.60 1.37 -12.15
CA GLN A 33 -11.83 2.06 -13.42
C GLN A 33 -13.09 2.94 -13.39
N LYS A 34 -14.18 2.44 -12.78
CA LYS A 34 -15.39 3.24 -12.57
C LYS A 34 -15.11 4.44 -11.67
N LEU A 35 -14.44 4.24 -10.54
CA LEU A 35 -14.08 5.33 -9.61
C LEU A 35 -13.25 6.43 -10.30
N PHE A 36 -12.28 6.04 -11.13
CA PHE A 36 -11.40 6.99 -11.81
C PHE A 36 -12.04 7.70 -13.01
N THR A 37 -13.09 7.14 -13.60
CA THR A 37 -13.78 7.75 -14.74
C THR A 37 -15.04 8.53 -14.34
N SER A 38 -15.71 8.17 -13.25
CA SER A 38 -16.98 8.80 -12.84
C SER A 38 -16.83 9.93 -11.82
N SER A 39 -15.67 10.07 -11.17
CA SER A 39 -15.44 11.07 -10.12
C SER A 39 -14.83 12.36 -10.68
N HIS A 40 -15.39 13.50 -10.29
CA HIS A 40 -14.84 14.84 -10.58
C HIS A 40 -13.73 15.29 -9.61
N LYS A 41 -13.34 14.45 -8.64
CA LYS A 41 -12.21 14.75 -7.74
C LYS A 41 -10.87 14.65 -8.50
N HIS A 42 -9.88 15.42 -8.06
CA HIS A 42 -8.50 15.29 -8.56
C HIS A 42 -7.95 13.88 -8.33
N THR A 43 -7.09 13.41 -9.25
CA THR A 43 -6.59 12.02 -9.28
C THR A 43 -5.93 11.58 -7.97
N TYR A 44 -5.28 12.49 -7.25
CA TYR A 44 -4.58 12.22 -6.00
C TYR A 44 -5.49 12.23 -4.74
N VAL A 45 -6.80 12.42 -4.90
CA VAL A 45 -7.79 12.45 -3.77
C VAL A 45 -9.07 11.68 -4.13
N LYS A 46 -8.97 10.70 -5.02
CA LYS A 46 -10.17 10.04 -5.57
C LYS A 46 -10.77 9.04 -4.59
N ARG A 47 -9.95 8.30 -3.86
CA ARG A 47 -10.41 7.40 -2.79
C ARG A 47 -10.55 8.17 -1.49
N ASP A 48 -11.46 7.72 -0.64
CA ASP A 48 -11.65 8.35 0.67
C ASP A 48 -10.41 8.16 1.57
N SER A 49 -9.65 7.07 1.38
CA SER A 49 -8.36 6.85 2.03
C SER A 49 -7.28 7.86 1.62
N ASP A 50 -7.37 8.40 0.41
CA ASP A 50 -6.34 9.30 -0.13
C ASP A 50 -6.30 10.62 0.65
N ASN A 51 -7.44 11.06 1.20
CA ASN A 51 -7.50 12.23 2.09
C ASN A 51 -6.60 12.06 3.32
N ALA A 52 -6.72 10.92 4.01
CA ALA A 52 -5.93 10.66 5.21
C ALA A 52 -4.43 10.63 4.90
N ILE A 53 -4.04 10.03 3.77
CA ILE A 53 -2.65 10.00 3.30
C ILE A 53 -2.16 11.40 2.97
N TYR A 54 -2.97 12.18 2.23
CA TYR A 54 -2.63 13.54 1.82
C TYR A 54 -2.42 14.47 3.03
N PHE A 55 -3.35 14.48 3.97
CA PHE A 55 -3.22 15.28 5.19
C PHE A 55 -2.07 14.81 6.08
N GLY A 56 -1.83 13.49 6.16
CA GLY A 56 -0.67 12.94 6.86
C GLY A 56 0.65 13.44 6.27
N LEU A 57 0.79 13.43 4.94
CA LEU A 57 1.97 13.93 4.24
C LEU A 57 2.16 15.43 4.45
N LEU A 58 1.07 16.20 4.39
CA LEU A 58 1.10 17.64 4.58
C LEU A 58 1.52 18.01 6.02
N ALA A 59 1.00 17.29 7.02
CA ALA A 59 1.39 17.48 8.41
C ALA A 59 2.86 17.14 8.66
N ALA A 60 3.35 16.02 8.13
CA ALA A 60 4.75 15.62 8.24
C ALA A 60 5.68 16.65 7.58
N THR A 61 5.30 17.17 6.42
CA THR A 61 6.05 18.20 5.71
C THR A 61 6.09 19.51 6.50
N GLY A 62 4.95 19.96 7.04
CA GLY A 62 4.88 21.15 7.89
C GLY A 62 5.74 21.02 9.14
N PHE A 63 5.73 19.85 9.79
CA PHE A 63 6.61 19.58 10.93
C PHE A 63 8.10 19.62 10.53
N GLY A 64 8.45 19.07 9.37
CA GLY A 64 9.80 19.17 8.80
C GLY A 64 10.26 20.62 8.62
N PHE A 65 9.41 21.49 8.07
CA PHE A 65 9.72 22.92 7.93
C PHE A 65 9.93 23.62 9.27
N VAL A 66 9.09 23.34 10.27
CA VAL A 66 9.26 23.92 11.62
C VAL A 66 10.60 23.51 12.21
N GLN A 67 10.97 22.24 12.08
CA GLN A 67 12.27 21.77 12.54
C GLN A 67 13.44 22.40 11.78
N PHE A 68 13.29 22.58 10.46
CA PHE A 68 14.28 23.25 9.63
C PHE A 68 14.53 24.69 10.10
N PHE A 69 13.48 25.50 10.23
CA PHE A 69 13.60 26.89 10.72
C PHE A 69 14.15 26.96 12.14
N ARG A 70 13.72 26.05 13.02
CA ARG A 70 14.28 25.97 14.38
C ARG A 70 15.78 25.67 14.37
N GLY A 71 16.22 24.78 13.47
CA GLY A 71 17.63 24.47 13.25
C GLY A 71 18.41 25.70 12.80
N GLU A 72 17.93 26.39 11.77
CA GLU A 72 18.59 27.62 11.27
C GLU A 72 18.68 28.71 12.34
N LEU A 73 17.61 28.95 13.10
CA LEU A 73 17.60 29.94 14.19
C LEU A 73 18.59 29.60 15.29
N ASN A 74 18.69 28.32 15.67
CA ASN A 74 19.65 27.87 16.67
C ASN A 74 21.10 28.01 16.19
N MET A 75 21.36 27.68 14.92
CA MET A 75 22.68 27.87 14.30
C MET A 75 23.07 29.36 14.23
N ALA A 76 22.15 30.22 13.80
CA ALA A 76 22.39 31.67 13.70
C ALA A 76 22.64 32.32 15.07
N ARG A 77 21.97 31.85 16.12
CA ARG A 77 22.13 32.37 17.48
C ARG A 77 23.22 31.64 18.29
N GLY A 78 23.82 30.59 17.74
CA GLY A 78 24.85 29.79 18.42
C GLY A 78 24.33 29.03 19.67
N VAL A 79 23.03 28.79 19.78
CA VAL A 79 22.37 28.17 20.95
C VAL A 79 21.95 26.73 20.67
N GLY A 80 21.68 25.94 21.72
CA GLY A 80 21.13 24.59 21.59
C GLY A 80 22.17 23.49 21.35
N LYS A 81 23.46 23.78 21.55
CA LYS A 81 24.48 22.75 21.73
C LYS A 81 24.25 22.09 23.09
N LYS A 82 24.32 20.77 23.16
CA LYS A 82 24.53 20.08 24.43
C LYS A 82 26.02 20.23 24.77
N ASP A 83 26.29 20.56 26.02
CA ASP A 83 27.64 20.50 26.58
C ASP A 83 28.28 19.12 26.36
#